data_AF-A0A4W5MSK1-F1
#
_entry.id   AF-A0A4W5MSK1-F1
#
_cell.length_a   1.000
_cell.length_b   1.000
_cell.length_c   1.000
_cell.angle_alpha   90.00
_cell.angle_beta   90.00
_cell.angle_gamma   90.00
#
_symmetry.space_group_name_H-M   'P 1'
#
loop_
_entity.id
_entity.type
_entity.pdbx_description
1 polymer ?
#
loop_
_entity_poly.entity_id
_entity_poly.type
_entity_poly.pdbx_seq_one_letter_code
_entity_poly.pdbx_strand_id
1 'polypeptide(L)'
;SQSKLANVLFTSSLAKRLQGTAVTAYSLHPGIVQTDLWRHLDAPQAAIMKMISPFTKTSVQGAQTTIYCAVAPELETESLLYA
;
A
#
# COMPACT_ATOMS: atom_id res chain seq x y z
N SER A 1 -14.54 3.68 -0.41
CA SER A 1 -13.69 2.64 -1.03
C SER A 1 -13.36 2.90 -2.51
N GLN A 2 -14.22 3.61 -3.27
CA GLN A 2 -14.04 3.77 -4.74
C GLN A 2 -12.68 4.35 -5.17
N SER A 3 -12.15 5.37 -4.49
CA SER A 3 -10.84 5.93 -4.85
C SER A 3 -9.68 4.93 -4.70
N LYS A 4 -9.76 4.00 -3.74
CA LYS A 4 -8.73 2.96 -3.56
C LYS A 4 -8.81 1.91 -4.65
N LEU A 5 -10.03 1.46 -4.99
CA LEU A 5 -10.25 0.58 -6.14
C LEU A 5 -9.79 1.23 -7.45
N ALA A 6 -10.07 2.52 -7.64
CA ALA A 6 -9.61 3.27 -8.80
C ALA A 6 -8.08 3.26 -8.92
N ASN A 7 -7.33 3.42 -7.83
CA ASN A 7 -5.87 3.32 -7.84
C ASN A 7 -5.38 1.92 -8.25
N VAL A 8 -6.05 0.86 -7.80
CA VAL A 8 -5.71 -0.53 -8.20
C VAL A 8 -5.94 -0.72 -9.70
N LEU A 9 -7.11 -0.29 -10.21
CA LEU A 9 -7.44 -0.39 -11.63
C LEU A 9 -6.52 0.47 -12.51
N PHE A 10 -6.15 1.66 -12.03
CA PHE A 10 -5.19 2.54 -12.69
C PHE A 10 -3.82 1.87 -12.80
N THR A 11 -3.32 1.30 -11.70
CA THR A 11 -2.03 0.59 -11.70
C THR A 11 -2.04 -0.58 -12.67
N SER A 12 -3.12 -1.39 -12.69
CA SER A 12 -3.27 -2.50 -13.63
C SER A 12 -3.24 -2.01 -15.10
N SER A 13 -3.93 -0.90 -15.39
CA SER A 13 -3.93 -0.29 -16.72
C SER A 13 -2.57 0.31 -17.09
N LEU A 14 -1.86 0.90 -16.13
CA LEU A 14 -0.52 1.45 -16.31
C LEU A 14 0.50 0.34 -16.60
N ALA A 15 0.46 -0.77 -15.83
CA ALA A 15 1.31 -1.93 -16.06
C ALA A 15 1.17 -2.48 -17.49
N LYS A 16 -0.07 -2.59 -17.99
CA LYS A 16 -0.32 -3.00 -19.39
C LYS A 16 0.29 -2.04 -20.42
N ARG A 17 0.25 -0.73 -20.17
CA ARG A 17 0.80 0.29 -21.07
C ARG A 17 2.33 0.34 -21.06
N LEU A 18 2.95 -0.08 -19.96
CA LEU A 18 4.40 -0.11 -19.79
C LEU A 18 5.04 -1.43 -20.28
N GLN A 19 4.25 -2.39 -20.77
CA GLN A 19 4.78 -3.61 -21.37
C GLN A 19 5.75 -3.30 -22.51
N GLY A 20 6.92 -3.96 -22.50
CA GLY A 20 8.01 -3.70 -23.45
C GLY A 20 8.92 -2.54 -23.07
N THR A 21 8.65 -1.85 -21.95
CA THR A 21 9.58 -0.90 -21.32
C THR A 21 10.33 -1.56 -20.16
N ALA A 22 11.32 -0.88 -19.60
CA ALA A 22 12.03 -1.29 -18.38
C ALA A 22 11.37 -0.77 -17.08
N VAL A 23 10.11 -0.34 -17.13
CA VAL A 23 9.39 0.25 -15.98
C VAL A 23 8.26 -0.66 -15.53
N THR A 24 8.22 -0.95 -14.23
CA THR A 24 7.19 -1.76 -13.58
C THR A 24 6.23 -0.89 -12.75
N ALA A 25 5.02 -1.38 -12.50
CA ALA A 25 4.02 -0.67 -11.72
C ALA A 25 3.32 -1.58 -10.71
N TYR A 26 3.26 -1.13 -9.45
CA TYR A 26 2.71 -1.90 -8.33
C TYR A 26 1.62 -1.16 -7.58
N SER A 27 0.63 -1.92 -7.13
CA SER A 27 -0.36 -1.46 -6.16
C SER A 27 -0.24 -2.33 -4.92
N LEU A 28 -0.08 -1.71 -3.75
CA LEU A 28 0.28 -2.43 -2.53
C LEU A 28 -0.62 -2.13 -1.34
N HIS A 29 -0.74 -3.10 -0.44
CA HIS A 29 -1.44 -2.94 0.83
C HIS A 29 -0.51 -3.23 2.01
N PRO A 30 0.06 -2.21 2.67
CA PRO A 30 1.01 -2.44 3.76
C PRO A 30 0.34 -2.95 5.05
N GLY A 31 -0.96 -3.25 5.04
CA GLY A 31 -1.78 -3.51 6.22
C GLY A 31 -2.23 -2.22 6.91
N ILE A 32 -2.63 -2.33 8.18
CA ILE A 32 -3.02 -1.19 9.00
C ILE A 32 -1.75 -0.57 9.60
N VAL A 33 -1.40 0.63 9.16
CA VAL A 33 -0.19 1.34 9.59
C VAL A 33 -0.56 2.54 10.47
N GLN A 34 0.14 2.68 11.58
CA GLN A 34 0.03 3.84 12.48
C GLN A 34 0.62 5.07 11.80
N THR A 35 -0.26 5.86 11.18
CA THR A 35 0.02 7.13 10.51
C THR A 35 -1.04 8.16 10.93
N ASP A 36 -0.83 9.42 10.57
CA ASP A 36 -1.78 10.51 10.81
C ASP A 36 -3.10 10.39 10.01
N LEU A 37 -3.32 9.28 9.30
CA LEU A 37 -4.57 9.01 8.58
C LEU A 37 -5.78 8.96 9.52
N TRP A 38 -5.57 8.55 10.77
CA TRP A 38 -6.61 8.34 11.78
C TRP A 38 -6.79 9.53 12.74
N ARG A 39 -6.11 10.66 12.50
CA ARG A 39 -6.08 11.81 13.43
C ARG A 39 -7.41 12.53 13.62
N HIS A 40 -8.37 12.31 12.71
CA HIS A 40 -9.69 12.95 12.72
C HIS A 40 -10.81 12.00 13.13
N LEU A 41 -10.48 10.84 13.69
CA LEU A 41 -11.48 9.93 14.25
C LEU A 41 -12.15 10.54 15.48
N ASP A 42 -13.44 10.28 15.65
CA ASP A 42 -14.17 10.63 16.86
C ASP A 42 -13.71 9.78 18.06
N ALA A 43 -14.05 10.20 19.28
CA ALA A 43 -13.57 9.54 20.50
C ALA A 43 -13.88 8.02 20.55
N PRO A 44 -15.07 7.53 20.13
CA PRO A 44 -15.34 6.10 20.04
C PRO A 44 -14.43 5.36 19.04
N GLN A 45 -14.23 5.91 17.84
CA GLN A 45 -13.36 5.30 16.83
C GLN A 45 -11.89 5.31 17.25
N ALA A 46 -11.43 6.37 17.91
CA ALA A 46 -10.08 6.46 18.45
C ALA A 46 -9.82 5.39 19.54
N ALA A 47 -10.82 5.09 20.38
CA ALA A 47 -10.73 4.02 21.37
C ALA A 47 -10.61 2.63 20.72
N ILE A 48 -11.37 2.38 19.64
CA ILE A 48 -11.27 1.15 18.85
C ILE A 48 -9.87 1.04 18.20
N MET A 49 -9.37 2.13 17.59
CA MET A 49 -8.02 2.16 17.01
C MET A 49 -6.94 1.86 18.06
N LYS A 50 -7.09 2.37 19.28
CA LYS A 50 -6.18 2.08 20.39
C LYS A 50 -6.24 0.62 20.82
N MET A 51 -7.42 -0.01 20.81
CA MET A 51 -7.59 -1.42 21.13
C MET A 51 -6.96 -2.35 20.08
N ILE A 52 -7.04 -1.98 18.79
CA ILE A 52 -6.44 -2.79 17.70
C ILE A 52 -4.96 -2.46 17.44
N SER A 53 -4.42 -1.41 18.06
CA SER A 53 -3.02 -0.99 18.00
C SER A 53 -1.98 -2.13 18.02
N PRO A 54 -2.06 -3.17 18.90
CA PRO A 54 -1.11 -4.28 18.88
C PRO A 54 -1.13 -5.12 17.59
N PHE A 55 -2.20 -5.04 16.80
CA PHE A 55 -2.35 -5.70 15.50
C PHE A 55 -2.03 -4.76 14.31
N THR A 56 -1.50 -3.56 14.58
CA THR A 56 -1.12 -2.58 13.56
C THR A 56 0.40 -2.49 13.42
N LYS A 57 0.86 -2.07 12.24
CA LYS A 57 2.28 -1.85 11.94
C LYS A 57 2.70 -0.42 12.29
N THR A 58 3.95 -0.27 12.70
CA THR A 58 4.60 1.05 12.75
C THR A 58 4.79 1.61 11.34
N SER A 59 4.98 2.93 11.20
CA SER A 59 5.30 3.55 9.91
C SER A 59 6.52 2.93 9.23
N VAL A 60 7.55 2.56 10.01
CA VAL A 60 8.78 1.91 9.50
C VAL A 60 8.48 0.52 8.92
N GLN A 61 7.67 -0.27 9.63
CA GLN A 61 7.23 -1.59 9.15
C GLN A 61 6.30 -1.49 7.93
N GLY A 62 5.41 -0.49 7.91
CA GLY A 62 4.51 -0.23 6.78
C GLY A 62 5.26 0.20 5.51
N ALA A 63 6.39 0.90 5.64
CA ALA A 63 7.20 1.33 4.51
C ALA A 63 7.96 0.19 3.82
N GLN A 64 8.21 -0.93 4.52
CA GLN A 64 9.03 -2.03 3.99
C GLN A 64 8.50 -2.57 2.67
N THR A 65 7.17 -2.76 2.54
CA THR A 65 6.57 -3.26 1.30
C THR A 65 6.82 -2.31 0.13
N THR A 66 6.72 -1.00 0.34
CA THR A 66 7.00 0.00 -0.71
C THR A 66 8.47 0.01 -1.11
N ILE A 67 9.37 -0.06 -0.13
CA ILE A 67 10.81 -0.12 -0.38
C ILE A 67 11.15 -1.37 -1.18
N TYR A 68 10.63 -2.53 -0.75
CA TYR A 68 10.84 -3.81 -1.44
C TYR A 68 10.37 -3.75 -2.90
N CYS A 69 9.16 -3.28 -3.18
CA CYS A 69 8.67 -3.10 -4.55
C CYS A 69 9.52 -2.14 -5.39
N ALA A 70 10.24 -1.21 -4.77
CA ALA A 70 11.05 -0.23 -5.47
C ALA A 70 12.48 -0.70 -5.77
N VAL A 71 13.03 -1.64 -5.01
CA VAL A 71 14.47 -1.98 -5.07
C VAL A 71 14.79 -3.47 -5.21
N ALA A 72 13.81 -4.36 -5.06
CA ALA A 72 14.05 -5.80 -5.15
C ALA A 72 14.36 -6.23 -6.60
N PRO A 73 15.56 -6.77 -6.89
CA PRO A 73 15.92 -7.17 -8.26
C PRO A 73 14.98 -8.22 -8.86
N GLU A 74 14.41 -9.10 -8.04
CA GLU A 74 13.43 -10.10 -8.46
C GLU A 74 12.10 -9.51 -8.95
N LEU A 75 11.87 -8.21 -8.74
CA LEU A 75 10.66 -7.50 -9.17
C LEU A 75 10.86 -6.66 -10.44
N GLU A 76 12.04 -6.70 -11.07
CA GLU A 76 12.33 -5.89 -12.27
C GLU A 76 11.44 -6.23 -13.48
N THR A 77 10.96 -7.46 -13.58
CA THR A 77 10.12 -7.93 -14.71
C THR A 77 8.67 -8.20 -14.31
N GLU A 78 8.34 -8.02 -13.04
CA GLU A 78 7.01 -8.25 -12.52
C GLU A 78 6.24 -6.93 -12.43
N SER A 79 4.93 -6.99 -12.39
CA SER A 79 4.06 -5.85 -12.08
C SER A 79 2.78 -6.43 -11.48
N LEU A 80 1.88 -5.61 -10.92
CA LEU A 80 0.55 -5.95 -10.36
C LEU A 80 0.44 -5.71 -8.84
N LEU A 81 -0.43 -6.48 -8.17
CA LEU A 81 -0.82 -6.29 -6.78
C LEU A 81 0.20 -6.98 -5.86
N TYR A 82 0.77 -6.23 -4.91
CA TYR A 82 1.68 -6.76 -3.90
C TYR A 82 1.04 -6.60 -2.51
N ALA A 83 0.62 -7.71 -1.91
CA ALA A 83 -0.09 -7.72 -0.62
C ALA A 83 0.87 -7.92 0.56
#